data_AF-A0A920QUU6-F1
#
_entry.id   AF-A0A920QUU6-F1
#
_cell.length_a   1.000
_cell.length_b   1.000
_cell.length_c   1.000
_cell.angle_alpha   90.00
_cell.angle_beta   90.00
_cell.angle_gamma   90.00
#
_symmetry.space_group_name_H-M   'P 1'
#
loop_
_entity.id
_entity.type
_entity.pdbx_description
1 polymer ?
#
loop_
_entity_poly.entity_id
_entity_poly.type
_entity_poly.pdbx_seq_one_letter_code
_entity_poly.pdbx_strand_id
1 'polypeptide(L)' 'MQPNQLLALIIHLKFLSHETPFPNIYLANTTQIYPEDGGTNYSIKIGKKVAKLLLTNINKTLY' A
#
# COMPACT_ATOMS: atom_id res chain seq x y z
N MET A 1 -26.23 -0.62 -0.88
CA MET A 1 -25.05 -1.45 -1.25
C MET A 1 -25.23 -2.81 -0.60
N GLN A 2 -25.18 -3.92 -1.34
CA GLN A 2 -25.35 -5.26 -0.76
C GLN A 2 -24.14 -5.57 0.16
N PRO A 3 -24.32 -6.12 1.38
CA PRO A 3 -23.25 -6.29 2.38
C PRO A 3 -21.99 -7.00 1.86
N ASN A 4 -22.16 -7.88 0.87
CA ASN A 4 -21.13 -8.75 0.33
C ASN A 4 -20.11 -7.99 -0.55
N GLN A 5 -20.48 -6.81 -1.08
CA GLN A 5 -19.62 -6.00 -1.94
C GLN A 5 -18.56 -5.24 -1.13
N LEU A 6 -18.89 -4.84 0.11
CA LEU A 6 -17.98 -4.10 0.97
C LEU A 6 -16.83 -4.98 1.45
N LEU A 7 -17.11 -6.22 1.85
CA LEU A 7 -16.08 -7.19 2.26
C LEU A 7 -15.13 -7.54 1.09
N ALA A 8 -15.68 -7.71 -0.12
CA ALA A 8 -14.87 -7.96 -1.32
C ALA A 8 -13.94 -6.78 -1.65
N LEU A 9 -14.43 -5.55 -1.57
CA LEU A 9 -13.62 -4.34 -1.78
C LEU A 9 -12.50 -4.24 -0.74
N ILE A 10 -12.83 -4.51 0.52
CA ILE A 10 -11.88 -4.46 1.62
C ILE A 10 -10.76 -5.52 1.45
N ILE A 11 -11.11 -6.75 1.06
CA ILE A 11 -10.13 -7.79 0.75
C ILE A 11 -9.25 -7.35 -0.44
N HIS A 12 -9.85 -6.74 -1.46
CA HIS A 12 -9.12 -6.26 -2.64
C HIS A 12 -8.08 -5.18 -2.29
N LEU A 13 -8.40 -4.29 -1.36
CA LEU A 13 -7.47 -3.24 -0.90
C LEU A 13 -6.20 -3.83 -0.25
N LYS A 14 -6.30 -4.95 0.47
CA LYS A 14 -5.12 -5.63 1.05
C LYS A 14 -4.13 -6.12 -0.01
N PHE A 15 -4.63 -6.56 -1.15
CA PHE A 15 -3.81 -7.09 -2.24
C PHE A 15 -3.36 -6.02 -3.24
N LEU A 16 -3.74 -4.76 -3.03
CA LEU A 16 -3.32 -3.66 -3.90
C LEU A 16 -1.82 -3.38 -3.75
N SER A 17 -1.14 -3.24 -4.89
CA SER A 17 0.28 -2.85 -4.93
C SER A 17 0.48 -1.46 -4.32
N HIS A 18 1.66 -1.24 -3.73
CA HIS A 18 2.10 0.09 -3.33
C HIS A 18 2.65 0.89 -4.50
N GLU A 19 3.02 0.23 -5.60
CA GLU A 19 3.47 0.90 -6.81
C GLU A 19 2.25 1.40 -7.58
N THR A 20 2.30 2.67 -7.97
CA THR A 20 1.29 3.24 -8.87
C THR A 20 1.82 3.22 -10.30
N PRO A 21 0.93 3.38 -11.30
CA PRO A 21 1.36 3.54 -12.70
C PRO A 21 2.23 4.78 -12.94
N PHE A 22 2.26 5.73 -12.00
CA PHE A 22 3.07 6.93 -12.11
C PHE A 22 4.45 6.73 -11.47
N PRO A 23 5.53 7.13 -12.16
CA PRO A 23 6.87 7.00 -11.62
C PRO A 23 7.02 7.81 -10.33
N ASN A 24 7.72 7.23 -9.36
CA ASN A 24 8.02 7.84 -8.06
C ASN A 24 6.81 8.20 -7.19
N ILE A 25 5.61 7.73 -7.54
CA ILE A 25 4.40 7.87 -6.74
C ILE A 25 4.01 6.49 -6.18
N TYR A 26 3.85 6.43 -4.86
CA TYR A 26 3.56 5.20 -4.14
C TYR A 26 2.35 5.36 -3.23
N LEU A 27 1.54 4.31 -3.13
CA LEU A 27 0.34 4.26 -2.29
C LEU A 27 0.65 3.65 -0.92
N ALA A 28 0.38 4.41 0.13
CA ALA A 28 0.49 3.95 1.52
C ALA A 28 -0.75 4.38 2.33
N ASN A 29 -1.81 3.59 2.33
CA ASN A 29 -3.01 3.87 3.10
C ASN A 29 -3.23 2.83 4.20
N THR A 30 -3.95 3.20 5.27
CA THR A 30 -4.27 2.31 6.40
C THR A 30 -5.39 1.32 6.08
N THR A 31 -6.12 1.51 4.97
CA THR A 31 -7.15 0.56 4.53
C THR A 31 -6.56 -0.73 3.92
N GLN A 32 -5.28 -0.71 3.53
CA GLN A 32 -4.52 -1.86 3.01
C GLN A 32 -4.20 -2.94 4.06
N ILE A 33 -4.50 -2.71 5.35
CA ILE A 33 -4.22 -3.67 6.44
C ILE A 33 -5.48 -4.32 7.03
N TYR A 34 -6.67 -4.12 6.48
CA TYR A 34 -7.85 -4.82 7.03
C TYR A 34 -7.69 -6.37 7.01
N PRO A 35 -8.18 -7.12 8.01
CA PRO A 35 -8.86 -6.68 9.24
C PRO A 35 -7.92 -6.36 10.41
N GLU A 36 -6.61 -6.35 10.16
CA GLU A 36 -5.59 -6.08 11.17
C GLU A 36 -5.67 -4.59 11.58
N ASP A 37 -5.41 -4.26 12.84
CA ASP A 37 -5.57 -2.90 13.36
C ASP A 37 -4.71 -1.90 12.56
N GLY A 38 -5.39 -0.93 11.94
CA GLY A 38 -4.79 0.22 11.23
C GLY A 38 -4.11 1.23 12.15
N GLY A 39 -3.46 0.76 13.21
CA GLY A 39 -2.79 1.57 14.23
C GLY A 39 -1.41 2.07 13.80
N THR A 40 -0.81 2.93 14.62
CA THR A 40 0.48 3.63 14.38
C THR A 40 1.62 2.72 13.95
N ASN A 41 1.70 1.50 14.50
CA ASN A 41 2.73 0.51 14.14
C ASN A 41 2.69 0.13 12.66
N TYR A 42 1.49 0.06 12.07
CA TYR A 42 1.35 -0.20 10.66
C TYR A 42 1.83 0.97 9.82
N SER A 43 1.43 2.21 10.17
CA SER A 43 1.88 3.41 9.46
C SER A 43 3.41 3.51 9.41
N ILE A 44 4.08 3.14 10.50
CA ILE A 44 5.55 3.05 10.53
C ILE A 44 6.07 1.96 9.59
N LYS A 45 5.46 0.77 9.61
CA LYS A 45 5.86 -0.38 8.78
C LYS A 45 5.67 -0.10 7.27
N ILE A 46 4.51 0.41 6.88
CA ILE A 46 4.21 0.74 5.47
C ILE A 46 5.07 1.90 4.97
N GLY A 47 5.30 2.92 5.81
CA GLY A 47 6.22 4.02 5.48
C GLY A 47 7.63 3.52 5.16
N LYS A 48 8.19 2.64 6.01
CA LYS A 48 9.49 2.00 5.77
C LYS A 48 9.50 1.16 4.48
N LYS A 49 8.42 0.42 4.20
CA LYS A 49 8.30 -0.41 2.99
C LYS A 49 8.31 0.45 1.72
N VAL A 50 7.52 1.52 1.69
CA VAL A 50 7.44 2.44 0.56
C VAL A 50 8.75 3.20 0.35
N ALA A 51 9.40 3.66 1.42
CA ALA A 51 10.71 4.30 1.32
C ALA A 51 11.76 3.37 0.67
N LYS A 52 11.78 2.09 1.05
CA LYS A 52 12.67 1.09 0.45
C LYS A 52 12.37 0.84 -1.04
N LEU A 53 11.09 0.75 -1.41
CA LEU A 53 10.67 0.62 -2.80
C LEU A 53 11.13 1.82 -3.63
N LEU A 54 10.90 3.04 -3.13
CA LEU A 54 11.33 4.27 -3.76
C LEU A 54 12.84 4.29 -4.01
N LEU A 55 13.66 4.00 -3.00
CA LEU A 55 15.12 3.95 -3.15
C LEU A 55 15.58 2.89 -4.16
N THR A 56 14.90 1.73 -4.19
CA THR A 56 15.21 0.66 -5.14
C THR A 56 14.89 1.07 -6.58
N ASN A 57 13.77 1.75 -6.80
CA ASN A 57 13.34 2.17 -8.13
C ASN A 57 14.13 3.38 -8.64
N ILE A 58 14.52 4.33 -7.77
CA ILE A 58 15.45 5.41 -8.14
C ILE A 58 16.76 4.82 -8.68
N ASN A 59 17.33 3.82 -8.00
CA ASN A 59 18.57 3.18 -8.44
C ASN A 59 18.42 2.45 -9.78
N LYS A 60 17.22 1.95 -10.13
CA LYS A 60 16.95 1.33 -11.44
C LYS A 60 16.80 2.35 -12.57
N THR A 61 16.40 3.59 -12.28
CA THR A 61 16.25 4.64 -13.30
C THR A 61 17.60 5.28 -13.65
N LEU A 62 18.63 5.11 -12.82
CA LEU A 62 19.94 5.75 -12.97
C LEU A 62 20.99 4.90 -13.70
N TYR A 63 20.64 3.70 -14.18
CA TYR A 63 21.49 2.80 -14.99
C TYR A 63 20.66 2.13 -16.08
#